data_AF-Q4N4N2-F1
#
_entry.id   AF-Q4N4N2-F1
#
_cell.length_a   1.000
_cell.length_b   1.000
_cell.length_c   1.000
_cell.angle_alpha   90.00
_cell.angle_beta   90.00
_cell.angle_gamma   90.00
#
_symmetry.space_group_name_H-M   'P 1'
#
loop_
_entity.id
_entity.type
_entity.pdbx_description
1 polymer ?
#
loop_
_entity_poly.entity_id
_entity_poly.type
_entity_poly.pdbx_seq_one_letter_code
_entity_poly.pdbx_strand_id
1 'polypeptide(L)'
;MSPIITVDHNRNIKIYTAKGSSMFNQIIKSGGCCESGGVIWTTNDITKYATKVFTSMSGYTVSVHQINGEILHYGSHDFGAPWERVSNKIPLHIDNTSSKISFDYVHDGERRIFTAKPGFLFIKVLMLGTFSDHVFWEAKTDQECSSKVVVYGVESSIKNINIFQNNNQVKHFHKVKRDWITTTPFVLDIDINKNNDLFDYRSTRGFGHFNPKANLTITRIVKKELKIWSAKDNDYGLKVVLMGSRKDVKHISILLESGRFVLLSKSGKGDPWEDITQNKHNFSGVKLFSLDEGTSKYHQLTREDYEPIVFECRYGYKLKDSVKCVMITNGNMLLWNHTEDHEFGYPRGMPGSS
;
A
#
# COMPACT_ATOMS: atom_id res chain seq x y z
N MET A 1 16.94 31.97 -28.16
CA MET A 1 15.74 31.49 -28.88
C MET A 1 14.65 31.20 -27.87
N SER A 2 13.41 31.62 -28.09
CA SER A 2 12.34 31.46 -27.09
C SER A 2 11.88 29.99 -26.98
N PRO A 3 11.74 29.45 -25.75
CA PRO A 3 11.31 28.06 -25.53
C PRO A 3 9.86 27.82 -25.96
N ILE A 4 9.48 26.54 -26.09
CA ILE A 4 8.07 26.13 -26.12
C ILE A 4 7.58 26.12 -24.69
N ILE A 5 6.46 26.79 -24.43
CA ILE A 5 5.84 26.87 -23.11
C ILE A 5 4.53 26.09 -23.15
N THR A 6 4.39 25.12 -22.25
CA THR A 6 3.15 24.38 -22.03
C THR A 6 2.66 24.64 -20.62
N VAL A 7 1.37 24.94 -20.46
CA VAL A 7 0.75 25.10 -19.14
C VAL A 7 -0.09 23.87 -18.84
N ASP A 8 0.19 23.24 -17.71
CA ASP A 8 -0.62 22.13 -17.18
C ASP A 8 -1.40 22.66 -15.97
N HIS A 9 -2.63 23.09 -16.23
CA HIS A 9 -3.53 23.64 -15.21
C HIS A 9 -3.91 22.60 -14.15
N ASN A 10 -3.98 21.31 -14.50
CA ASN A 10 -4.32 20.25 -13.56
C ASN A 10 -3.18 19.99 -12.57
N ARG A 11 -1.93 20.19 -13.01
CA ARG A 11 -0.73 20.01 -12.19
C ARG A 11 -0.20 21.29 -11.58
N ASN A 12 -0.81 22.44 -11.87
CA ASN A 12 -0.36 23.76 -11.44
C ASN A 12 1.12 24.04 -11.78
N ILE A 13 1.52 23.71 -13.01
CA ILE A 13 2.90 23.92 -13.51
C ILE A 13 2.94 24.52 -14.90
N LYS A 14 4.01 25.26 -15.19
CA LYS A 14 4.44 25.61 -16.55
C LYS A 14 5.68 24.80 -16.90
N ILE A 15 5.75 24.33 -18.14
CA ILE A 15 6.84 23.52 -18.67
C ILE A 15 7.48 24.28 -19.82
N TYR A 16 8.79 24.49 -19.73
CA TYR A 16 9.60 25.12 -20.74
C TYR A 16 10.48 24.04 -21.37
N THR A 17 10.28 23.81 -22.67
CA THR A 17 11.05 22.84 -23.45
C THR A 17 11.84 23.57 -24.53
N ALA A 18 13.12 23.22 -24.68
CA ALA A 18 13.95 23.79 -25.73
C ALA A 18 13.48 23.33 -27.12
N LYS A 19 13.70 24.15 -28.15
CA LYS A 19 13.29 23.85 -29.53
C LYS A 19 14.40 23.10 -30.29
N GLY A 20 14.02 22.04 -31.01
CA GLY A 20 14.97 21.25 -31.81
C GLY A 20 16.05 20.60 -30.95
N SER A 21 17.31 20.73 -31.36
CA SER A 21 18.49 20.26 -30.62
C SER A 21 19.05 21.27 -29.62
N SER A 22 18.34 22.38 -29.37
CA SER A 22 18.77 23.39 -28.40
C SER A 22 18.59 22.90 -26.97
N MET A 23 19.34 23.52 -26.04
CA MET A 23 19.28 23.25 -24.60
C MET A 23 19.39 24.57 -23.83
N PHE A 24 19.06 24.56 -22.54
CA PHE A 24 19.26 25.74 -21.68
C PHE A 24 20.60 25.62 -20.94
N ASN A 25 21.45 26.62 -21.10
CA ASN A 25 22.64 26.85 -20.27
C ASN A 25 22.39 27.92 -19.18
N GLN A 26 21.30 28.69 -19.29
CA GLN A 26 20.92 29.73 -18.35
C GLN A 26 19.40 29.87 -18.26
N ILE A 27 18.91 30.15 -17.05
CA ILE A 27 17.51 30.43 -16.75
C ILE A 27 17.45 31.75 -15.99
N ILE A 28 16.67 32.69 -16.50
CA ILE A 28 16.50 34.04 -15.96
C ILE A 28 15.01 34.29 -15.75
N LYS A 29 14.63 34.87 -14.61
CA LYS A 29 13.31 35.50 -14.45
C LYS A 29 13.43 36.94 -14.91
N SER A 30 12.73 37.31 -15.98
CA SER A 30 12.64 38.70 -16.42
C SER A 30 11.86 39.51 -15.38
N GLY A 31 12.44 40.62 -14.92
CA GLY A 31 11.74 41.56 -14.06
C GLY A 31 10.64 42.31 -14.81
N GLY A 32 9.49 42.50 -14.17
CA GLY A 32 8.44 43.41 -14.61
C GLY A 32 8.63 44.82 -14.05
N CYS A 33 7.65 45.71 -14.25
CA CYS A 33 7.67 47.08 -13.73
C CYS A 33 7.88 47.18 -12.21
N CYS A 34 7.57 46.10 -11.47
CA CYS A 34 7.69 46.03 -10.03
C CYS A 34 8.62 44.89 -9.56
N GLU A 35 9.03 43.95 -10.42
CA GLU A 35 9.76 42.73 -10.01
C GLU A 35 11.26 42.84 -10.31
N SER A 36 12.12 42.53 -9.33
CA SER A 36 13.54 42.35 -9.60
C SER A 36 13.75 41.04 -10.37
N GLY A 37 14.20 41.18 -11.62
CA GLY A 37 14.65 40.05 -12.41
C GLY A 37 15.95 39.46 -11.85
N GLY A 38 16.28 38.24 -12.25
CA GLY A 38 17.49 37.59 -11.76
C GLY A 38 17.82 36.28 -12.45
N VAL A 39 19.11 35.92 -12.42
CA VAL A 39 19.57 34.60 -12.86
C VAL A 39 19.15 33.58 -11.79
N ILE A 40 18.35 32.60 -12.20
CA ILE A 40 17.91 31.50 -11.33
C ILE A 40 18.97 30.39 -11.33
N TRP A 41 19.48 30.09 -12.52
CA TRP A 41 20.45 29.01 -12.73
C TRP A 41 21.29 29.29 -13.99
N THR A 42 22.56 28.91 -13.95
CA THR A 42 23.47 28.98 -15.09
C THR A 42 24.54 27.90 -15.00
N THR A 43 25.02 27.41 -16.14
CA THR A 43 26.16 26.50 -16.22
C THR A 43 26.94 26.69 -17.52
N ASN A 44 28.25 26.51 -17.46
CA ASN A 44 29.11 26.41 -18.65
C ASN A 44 29.46 24.96 -18.99
N ASP A 45 29.10 24.00 -18.13
CA ASP A 45 29.32 22.57 -18.34
C ASP A 45 28.22 22.00 -19.23
N ILE A 46 28.59 21.59 -20.45
CA ILE A 46 27.68 21.04 -21.46
C ILE A 46 26.97 19.77 -20.99
N THR A 47 27.56 19.02 -20.06
CA THR A 47 26.97 17.79 -19.50
C THR A 47 25.85 18.08 -18.49
N LYS A 48 25.70 19.35 -18.09
CA LYS A 48 24.69 19.84 -17.14
C LYS A 48 23.64 20.73 -17.78
N TYR A 49 23.63 20.85 -19.11
CA TYR A 49 22.62 21.64 -19.81
C TYR A 49 21.22 21.11 -19.54
N ALA A 50 20.25 22.01 -19.38
CA ALA A 50 18.89 21.64 -19.06
C ALA A 50 18.08 21.31 -20.32
N THR A 51 17.37 20.19 -20.29
CA THR A 51 16.47 19.71 -21.34
C THR A 51 15.07 20.30 -21.17
N LYS A 52 14.64 20.42 -19.91
CA LYS A 52 13.31 20.92 -19.52
C LYS A 52 13.41 21.73 -18.23
N VAL A 53 12.56 22.73 -18.13
CA VAL A 53 12.41 23.53 -16.92
C VAL A 53 10.94 23.55 -16.52
N PHE A 54 10.66 23.30 -15.25
CA PHE A 54 9.32 23.33 -14.69
C PHE A 54 9.23 24.51 -13.73
N THR A 55 8.14 25.26 -13.78
CA THR A 55 7.88 26.32 -12.79
C THR A 55 6.52 26.14 -12.17
N SER A 56 6.37 26.53 -10.90
CA SER A 56 5.05 26.64 -10.30
C SER A 56 4.23 27.71 -11.05
N MET A 57 2.90 27.63 -10.99
CA MET A 57 2.05 28.69 -11.56
C MET A 57 2.31 30.06 -10.91
N SER A 58 2.72 30.07 -9.64
CA SER A 58 3.12 31.28 -8.91
C SER A 58 4.46 31.85 -9.38
N GLY A 59 5.31 31.06 -10.04
CA GLY A 59 6.62 31.50 -10.53
C GLY A 59 7.67 31.72 -9.45
N TYR A 60 7.50 31.11 -8.26
CA TYR A 60 8.44 31.16 -7.12
C TYR A 60 9.23 29.85 -6.92
N THR A 61 8.90 28.79 -7.66
CA THR A 61 9.65 27.54 -7.62
C THR A 61 9.98 27.10 -9.03
N VAL A 62 11.24 26.71 -9.25
CA VAL A 62 11.77 26.26 -10.54
C VAL A 62 12.49 24.92 -10.36
N SER A 63 12.20 23.95 -11.22
CA SER A 63 12.92 22.68 -11.30
C SER A 63 13.61 22.56 -12.66
N VAL A 64 14.92 22.34 -12.64
CA VAL A 64 15.80 22.30 -13.82
C VAL A 64 16.22 20.86 -14.07
N HIS A 65 15.77 20.27 -15.18
CA HIS A 65 16.09 18.89 -15.55
C HIS A 65 17.30 18.89 -16.48
N GLN A 66 18.44 18.44 -15.97
CA GLN A 66 19.69 18.38 -16.71
C GLN A 66 19.79 17.13 -17.59
N ILE A 67 20.66 17.19 -18.61
CA ILE A 67 20.88 16.07 -19.55
C ILE A 67 21.54 14.86 -18.89
N ASN A 68 22.31 15.06 -17.81
CA ASN A 68 22.89 13.98 -17.00
C ASN A 68 21.86 13.28 -16.08
N GLY A 69 20.60 13.72 -16.08
CA GLY A 69 19.54 13.18 -15.22
C GLY A 69 19.41 13.83 -13.85
N GLU A 70 20.30 14.74 -13.46
CA GLU A 70 20.15 15.52 -12.22
C GLU A 70 18.99 16.51 -12.35
N ILE A 71 18.21 16.64 -11.26
CA ILE A 71 17.15 17.63 -11.17
C ILE A 71 17.51 18.60 -10.05
N LEU A 72 17.63 19.88 -10.39
CA LEU A 72 17.90 20.94 -9.44
C LEU A 72 16.63 21.72 -9.14
N HIS A 73 16.40 22.05 -7.87
CA HIS A 73 15.25 22.85 -7.46
C HIS A 73 15.71 24.19 -6.90
N TYR A 74 15.04 25.25 -7.33
CA TYR A 74 15.28 26.62 -6.90
C TYR A 74 13.98 27.25 -6.40
N GLY A 75 14.08 28.01 -5.32
CA GLY A 75 12.97 28.74 -4.72
C GLY A 75 13.32 30.20 -4.49
N SER A 76 12.32 31.07 -4.53
CA SER A 76 12.39 32.45 -4.07
C SER A 76 11.30 32.63 -3.02
N HIS A 77 11.70 33.01 -1.80
CA HIS A 77 10.83 32.98 -0.63
C HIS A 77 9.83 34.13 -0.59
N ASP A 78 10.15 35.26 -1.23
CA ASP A 78 9.32 36.46 -1.26
C ASP A 78 9.56 37.26 -2.54
N PHE A 79 8.72 38.26 -2.74
CA PHE A 79 8.85 39.22 -3.83
C PHE A 79 10.22 39.92 -3.79
N GLY A 80 11.04 39.63 -4.80
CA GLY A 80 12.39 40.18 -4.95
C GLY A 80 13.49 39.51 -4.13
N ALA A 81 13.18 38.41 -3.41
CA ALA A 81 14.18 37.60 -2.73
C ALA A 81 15.08 36.86 -3.74
N PRO A 82 16.37 36.65 -3.42
CA PRO A 82 17.29 35.91 -4.29
C PRO A 82 16.81 34.48 -4.52
N TRP A 83 17.19 33.92 -5.67
CA TRP A 83 16.93 32.52 -5.99
C TRP A 83 17.96 31.64 -5.32
N GLU A 84 17.50 30.66 -4.54
CA GLU A 84 18.37 29.76 -3.80
C GLU A 84 18.04 28.31 -4.13
N ARG A 85 19.06 27.44 -4.04
CA ARG A 85 18.87 26.00 -4.22
C ARG A 85 18.07 25.47 -3.03
N VAL A 86 16.91 24.89 -3.31
CA VAL A 86 16.04 24.31 -2.27
C VAL A 86 16.16 22.80 -2.23
N SER A 87 15.91 22.24 -1.05
CA SER A 87 15.87 20.80 -0.84
C SER A 87 14.80 20.15 -1.71
N ASN A 88 15.10 18.99 -2.25
CA ASN A 88 14.15 18.13 -2.94
C ASN A 88 13.27 17.31 -1.96
N LYS A 89 13.66 17.27 -0.68
CA LYS A 89 12.92 16.66 0.42
C LYS A 89 11.99 17.70 1.04
N ILE A 90 10.69 17.51 0.87
CA ILE A 90 9.66 18.49 1.21
C ILE A 90 8.67 17.96 2.27
N PRO A 91 8.05 18.83 3.08
CA PRO A 91 6.91 18.45 3.88
C PRO A 91 5.65 18.31 3.01
N LEU A 92 4.84 17.29 3.28
CA LEU A 92 3.52 17.09 2.70
C LEU A 92 2.43 17.42 3.71
N HIS A 93 1.59 18.41 3.39
CA HIS A 93 0.35 18.67 4.11
C HIS A 93 -0.78 17.83 3.50
N ILE A 94 -1.46 17.00 4.30
CA ILE A 94 -2.47 16.06 3.79
C ILE A 94 -3.85 16.70 3.52
N ASP A 95 -4.02 17.94 3.92
CA ASP A 95 -5.14 18.85 3.61
C ASP A 95 -4.99 19.53 2.24
N ASN A 96 -3.85 19.35 1.55
CA ASN A 96 -3.74 19.81 0.17
C ASN A 96 -4.81 19.13 -0.71
N THR A 97 -5.55 19.95 -1.46
CA THR A 97 -6.65 19.51 -2.35
C THR A 97 -6.33 19.64 -3.84
N SER A 98 -5.07 19.95 -4.18
CA SER A 98 -4.62 20.10 -5.57
C SER A 98 -3.14 19.76 -5.73
N SER A 99 -2.76 19.39 -6.96
CA SER A 99 -1.36 19.12 -7.33
C SER A 99 -0.48 20.37 -7.22
N LYS A 100 0.81 20.15 -6.98
CA LYS A 100 1.85 21.19 -6.94
C LYS A 100 3.04 20.80 -7.81
N ILE A 101 4.01 21.70 -7.99
CA ILE A 101 5.26 21.39 -8.72
C ILE A 101 6.02 20.21 -8.13
N SER A 102 5.84 19.92 -6.84
CA SER A 102 6.54 18.86 -6.13
C SER A 102 5.78 17.53 -6.04
N PHE A 103 4.47 17.52 -6.25
CA PHE A 103 3.66 16.29 -6.18
C PHE A 103 2.37 16.36 -6.99
N ASP A 104 1.92 15.20 -7.47
CA ASP A 104 0.58 15.00 -8.00
C ASP A 104 -0.40 14.66 -6.88
N TYR A 105 -1.61 15.22 -6.96
CA TYR A 105 -2.74 14.91 -6.08
C TYR A 105 -3.85 14.24 -6.89
N VAL A 106 -4.34 13.11 -6.37
CA VAL A 106 -5.52 12.42 -6.92
C VAL A 106 -6.51 12.18 -5.79
N HIS A 107 -7.76 12.52 -6.04
CA HIS A 107 -8.89 12.27 -5.15
C HIS A 107 -9.83 11.26 -5.80
N ASP A 108 -10.07 10.14 -5.13
CA ASP A 108 -10.92 9.04 -5.60
C ASP A 108 -11.79 8.53 -4.42
N GLY A 109 -13.03 9.01 -4.34
CA GLY A 109 -13.93 8.71 -3.22
C GLY A 109 -13.34 9.14 -1.87
N GLU A 110 -13.28 8.23 -0.90
CA GLU A 110 -12.67 8.49 0.41
C GLU A 110 -11.13 8.42 0.41
N ARG A 111 -10.51 8.32 -0.77
CA ARG A 111 -9.07 8.15 -0.91
C ARG A 111 -8.42 9.41 -1.47
N ARG A 112 -7.34 9.83 -0.83
CA ARG A 112 -6.45 10.89 -1.31
C ARG A 112 -5.07 10.31 -1.53
N ILE A 113 -4.51 10.53 -2.71
CA ILE A 113 -3.23 9.98 -3.12
C ILE A 113 -2.31 11.15 -3.47
N PHE A 114 -1.19 11.23 -2.78
CA PHE A 114 -0.12 12.17 -3.04
C PHE A 114 1.07 11.40 -3.60
N THR A 115 1.53 11.75 -4.80
CA THR A 115 2.68 11.11 -5.44
C THR A 115 3.73 12.16 -5.70
N ALA A 116 4.91 12.03 -5.09
CA ALA A 116 6.02 12.94 -5.32
C ALA A 116 6.41 12.91 -6.80
N LYS A 117 6.62 14.09 -7.38
CA LYS A 117 7.09 14.21 -8.77
C LYS A 117 8.57 13.86 -8.86
N PRO A 118 9.09 13.52 -10.06
CA PRO A 118 10.50 13.20 -10.24
C PRO A 118 11.42 14.23 -9.60
N GLY A 119 12.42 13.75 -8.85
CA GLY A 119 13.34 14.59 -8.09
C GLY A 119 12.89 14.86 -6.65
N PHE A 120 11.58 14.89 -6.36
CA PHE A 120 11.06 15.20 -5.03
C PHE A 120 10.81 13.97 -4.17
N LEU A 121 10.87 14.17 -2.85
CA LEU A 121 10.53 13.20 -1.83
C LEU A 121 9.82 13.86 -0.65
N PHE A 122 8.93 13.14 0.02
CA PHE A 122 8.32 13.58 1.27
C PHE A 122 9.18 13.18 2.46
N ILE A 123 9.72 14.15 3.18
CA ILE A 123 10.45 13.92 4.44
C ILE A 123 9.53 14.01 5.65
N LYS A 124 8.44 14.76 5.55
CA LYS A 124 7.42 14.90 6.61
C LYS A 124 6.03 14.74 6.03
N VAL A 125 5.13 14.20 6.84
CA VAL A 125 3.69 14.27 6.62
C VAL A 125 3.10 15.08 7.77
N LEU A 126 2.38 16.14 7.41
CA LEU A 126 1.80 17.12 8.32
C LEU A 126 0.28 17.01 8.29
N MET A 127 -0.33 17.18 9.46
CA MET A 127 -1.76 17.30 9.65
C MET A 127 -2.09 18.64 10.27
N LEU A 128 -3.19 19.26 9.82
CA LEU A 128 -3.77 20.42 10.51
C LEU A 128 -4.08 20.05 11.97
N GLY A 129 -3.43 20.72 12.90
CA GLY A 129 -3.79 20.72 14.31
C GLY A 129 -4.71 21.89 14.64
N THR A 130 -5.28 21.89 15.84
CA THR A 130 -6.18 22.96 16.31
C THR A 130 -5.50 24.31 16.48
N PHE A 131 -4.19 24.33 16.72
CA PHE A 131 -3.42 25.55 17.00
C PHE A 131 -2.16 25.71 16.13
N SER A 132 -1.62 24.62 15.61
CA SER A 132 -0.48 24.61 14.70
C SER A 132 -0.46 23.30 13.92
N ASP A 133 0.29 23.25 12.83
CA ASP A 133 0.53 22.01 12.10
C ASP A 133 1.20 20.98 13.01
N HIS A 134 0.66 19.76 12.98
CA HIS A 134 1.19 18.62 13.68
C HIS A 134 2.02 17.76 12.73
N VAL A 135 3.29 17.53 13.09
CA VAL A 135 4.14 16.55 12.39
C VAL A 135 3.62 15.15 12.72
N PHE A 136 2.86 14.57 11.79
CA PHE A 136 2.32 13.23 11.94
C PHE A 136 3.40 12.16 11.78
N TRP A 137 4.26 12.35 10.79
CA TRP A 137 5.35 11.44 10.49
C TRP A 137 6.55 12.20 9.93
N GLU A 138 7.74 11.74 10.27
CA GLU A 138 9.00 12.29 9.79
C GLU A 138 9.98 11.14 9.49
N ALA A 139 10.58 11.17 8.30
CA ALA A 139 11.63 10.24 7.91
C ALA A 139 12.92 10.55 8.68
N LYS A 140 13.57 9.51 9.21
CA LYS A 140 14.86 9.65 9.91
C LYS A 140 16.05 9.58 8.96
N THR A 141 15.86 9.00 7.77
CA THR A 141 16.89 8.76 6.76
C THR A 141 16.34 9.00 5.37
N ASP A 142 17.24 9.13 4.39
CA ASP A 142 16.88 9.32 2.97
C ASP A 142 16.15 8.12 2.37
N GLN A 143 16.47 6.92 2.87
CA GLN A 143 15.80 5.67 2.49
C GLN A 143 14.37 5.60 3.03
N GLU A 144 14.12 6.26 4.17
CA GLU A 144 12.79 6.34 4.78
C GLU A 144 11.91 7.41 4.15
N CYS A 145 12.48 8.37 3.40
CA CYS A 145 11.72 9.38 2.68
C CYS A 145 10.71 8.71 1.74
N SER A 146 9.55 9.37 1.59
CA SER A 146 8.42 8.78 0.90
C SER A 146 8.23 9.33 -0.50
N SER A 147 7.94 8.46 -1.46
CA SER A 147 7.55 8.84 -2.83
C SER A 147 6.04 8.92 -3.01
N LYS A 148 5.26 8.33 -2.09
CA LYS A 148 3.80 8.28 -2.17
C LYS A 148 3.17 8.18 -0.79
N VAL A 149 2.12 8.96 -0.57
CA VAL A 149 1.29 8.89 0.64
C VAL A 149 -0.15 8.68 0.23
N VAL A 150 -0.83 7.72 0.85
CA VAL A 150 -2.25 7.43 0.61
C VAL A 150 -3.02 7.60 1.91
N VAL A 151 -4.04 8.44 1.88
CA VAL A 151 -4.89 8.78 3.02
C VAL A 151 -6.29 8.24 2.75
N TYR A 152 -6.88 7.58 3.75
CA TYR A 152 -8.24 7.03 3.68
C TYR A 152 -9.15 7.70 4.71
N GLY A 153 -10.30 8.18 4.25
CA GLY A 153 -11.29 8.94 5.00
C GLY A 153 -11.29 10.42 4.61
N VAL A 154 -12.37 11.12 5.00
CA VAL A 154 -12.48 12.58 4.88
C VAL A 154 -11.81 13.25 6.08
N GLU A 155 -11.54 14.55 6.03
CA GLU A 155 -10.72 15.27 7.03
C GLU A 155 -11.06 14.97 8.49
N SER A 156 -12.35 14.91 8.85
CA SER A 156 -12.80 14.60 10.20
C SER A 156 -12.78 13.11 10.57
N SER A 157 -12.56 12.22 9.60
CA SER A 157 -12.70 10.77 9.72
C SER A 157 -11.51 9.98 9.18
N ILE A 158 -10.33 10.60 9.03
CA ILE A 158 -9.13 9.89 8.58
C ILE A 158 -8.83 8.74 9.55
N LYS A 159 -8.88 7.52 9.00
CA LYS A 159 -8.70 6.27 9.77
C LYS A 159 -7.43 5.54 9.39
N ASN A 160 -6.94 5.72 8.16
CA ASN A 160 -5.74 5.05 7.69
C ASN A 160 -4.86 5.99 6.88
N ILE A 161 -3.55 5.90 7.08
CA ILE A 161 -2.54 6.58 6.27
C ILE A 161 -1.46 5.56 5.92
N ASN A 162 -1.13 5.43 4.65
CA ASN A 162 -0.03 4.61 4.17
C ASN A 162 1.07 5.50 3.61
N ILE A 163 2.30 5.29 4.06
CA ILE A 163 3.50 6.03 3.62
C ILE A 163 4.43 5.04 2.93
N PHE A 164 4.59 5.19 1.62
CA PHE A 164 5.44 4.33 0.78
C PHE A 164 6.84 4.92 0.76
N GLN A 165 7.79 4.22 1.35
CA GLN A 165 9.16 4.66 1.55
C GLN A 165 10.05 4.22 0.37
N ASN A 166 11.17 4.90 0.16
CA ASN A 166 12.10 4.61 -0.94
C ASN A 166 12.80 3.25 -0.84
N ASN A 167 12.87 2.67 0.36
CA ASN A 167 13.36 1.29 0.58
C ASN A 167 12.31 0.20 0.25
N ASN A 168 11.25 0.55 -0.48
CA ASN A 168 10.10 -0.32 -0.81
C ASN A 168 9.30 -0.82 0.40
N GLN A 169 9.53 -0.26 1.59
CA GLN A 169 8.68 -0.52 2.75
C GLN A 169 7.47 0.42 2.74
N VAL A 170 6.38 -0.03 3.38
CA VAL A 170 5.19 0.80 3.58
C VAL A 170 4.93 0.88 5.07
N LYS A 171 4.92 2.11 5.61
CA LYS A 171 4.42 2.36 6.96
C LYS A 171 2.92 2.54 6.88
N HIS A 172 2.20 1.60 7.45
CA HIS A 172 0.77 1.64 7.58
C HIS A 172 0.42 2.26 8.92
N PHE A 173 -0.47 3.23 8.96
CA PHE A 173 -0.95 3.84 10.19
C PHE A 173 -2.46 3.63 10.27
N HIS A 174 -2.92 3.16 11.41
CA HIS A 174 -4.34 2.98 11.71
C HIS A 174 -4.72 3.74 12.98
N LYS A 175 -5.87 4.41 12.95
CA LYS A 175 -6.40 5.12 14.11
C LYS A 175 -7.29 4.20 14.95
N VAL A 176 -6.82 3.83 16.14
CA VAL A 176 -7.59 3.06 17.13
C VAL A 176 -8.01 4.00 18.25
N LYS A 177 -9.32 4.21 18.43
CA LYS A 177 -9.85 5.24 19.34
C LYS A 177 -9.28 6.64 19.00
N ARG A 178 -8.24 7.09 19.72
CA ARG A 178 -7.58 8.39 19.52
C ARG A 178 -6.10 8.26 19.11
N ASP A 179 -5.56 7.05 19.15
CA ASP A 179 -4.13 6.81 18.96
C ASP A 179 -3.85 6.24 17.56
N TRP A 180 -2.71 6.62 17.00
CA TRP A 180 -2.21 6.07 15.74
C TRP A 180 -1.24 4.94 16.02
N ILE A 181 -1.49 3.78 15.41
CA ILE A 181 -0.64 2.58 15.55
C ILE A 181 -0.11 2.15 14.17
N THR A 182 1.11 1.60 14.13
CA THR A 182 1.76 1.23 12.86
C THR A 182 1.80 -0.26 12.56
N THR A 183 1.89 -1.08 13.60
CA THR A 183 1.81 -2.54 13.51
C THR A 183 1.53 -3.00 14.92
N THR A 184 0.36 -3.59 15.16
CA THR A 184 0.08 -4.13 16.49
C THR A 184 -0.81 -5.33 16.33
N PRO A 185 -0.26 -6.54 16.51
CA PRO A 185 -1.07 -7.70 16.76
C PRO A 185 -2.04 -7.39 17.91
N PHE A 186 -3.34 -7.53 17.68
CA PHE A 186 -4.37 -7.25 18.69
C PHE A 186 -4.98 -8.53 19.24
N VAL A 187 -5.67 -8.40 20.37
CA VAL A 187 -6.45 -9.48 20.96
C VAL A 187 -7.87 -9.43 20.40
N LEU A 188 -8.26 -10.47 19.66
CA LEU A 188 -9.61 -10.62 19.14
C LEU A 188 -10.52 -11.18 20.23
N ASP A 189 -11.51 -10.40 20.67
CA ASP A 189 -12.62 -10.90 21.48
C ASP A 189 -13.79 -11.32 20.58
N ILE A 190 -14.07 -12.61 20.52
CA ILE A 190 -15.12 -13.18 19.65
C ILE A 190 -16.55 -12.93 20.18
N ASP A 191 -16.71 -12.37 21.38
CA ASP A 191 -18.02 -11.87 21.85
C ASP A 191 -18.37 -10.51 21.21
N ILE A 192 -17.39 -9.81 20.63
CA ILE A 192 -17.61 -8.56 19.88
C ILE A 192 -18.03 -8.91 18.44
N ASN A 193 -19.31 -9.16 18.25
CA ASN A 193 -19.92 -9.55 16.98
C ASN A 193 -20.41 -8.36 16.12
N LYS A 194 -19.60 -7.30 16.03
CA LYS A 194 -19.89 -6.10 15.22
C LYS A 194 -18.60 -5.42 14.76
N ASN A 195 -18.68 -4.66 13.67
CA ASN A 195 -17.56 -3.86 13.17
C ASN A 195 -17.04 -2.92 14.27
N ASN A 196 -15.73 -2.73 14.31
CA ASN A 196 -15.08 -1.78 15.20
C ASN A 196 -13.80 -1.25 14.56
N ASP A 197 -12.93 -0.60 15.34
CA ASP A 197 -11.68 -0.03 14.84
C ASP A 197 -10.70 -1.10 14.36
N LEU A 198 -10.68 -2.30 14.95
CA LEU A 198 -9.68 -3.33 14.69
C LEU A 198 -10.08 -4.32 13.57
N PHE A 199 -11.37 -4.60 13.42
CA PHE A 199 -11.84 -5.59 12.46
C PHE A 199 -13.25 -5.31 11.94
N ASP A 200 -13.53 -5.85 10.75
CA ASP A 200 -14.86 -5.98 10.19
C ASP A 200 -15.46 -7.34 10.59
N TYR A 201 -16.72 -7.32 11.01
CA TYR A 201 -17.50 -8.50 11.35
C TYR A 201 -18.62 -8.73 10.35
N ARG A 202 -18.77 -9.97 9.89
CA ARG A 202 -19.92 -10.40 9.08
C ARG A 202 -20.46 -11.72 9.59
N SER A 203 -21.77 -11.83 9.71
CA SER A 203 -22.45 -13.10 9.95
C SER A 203 -23.06 -13.59 8.65
N THR A 204 -22.60 -14.75 8.16
CA THR A 204 -23.17 -15.37 6.95
C THR A 204 -23.45 -16.84 7.22
N ARG A 205 -24.69 -17.28 6.97
CA ARG A 205 -25.15 -18.66 7.19
C ARG A 205 -24.88 -19.20 8.61
N GLY A 206 -24.87 -18.31 9.61
CA GLY A 206 -24.58 -18.67 11.00
C GLY A 206 -23.09 -18.72 11.36
N PHE A 207 -22.20 -18.29 10.46
CA PHE A 207 -20.76 -18.18 10.71
C PHE A 207 -20.34 -16.73 10.93
N GLY A 208 -19.59 -16.50 12.00
CA GLY A 208 -19.02 -15.20 12.35
C GLY A 208 -17.64 -15.03 11.72
N HIS A 209 -17.52 -14.14 10.74
CA HIS A 209 -16.28 -13.80 10.06
C HIS A 209 -15.69 -12.54 10.68
N PHE A 210 -14.49 -12.67 11.24
CA PHE A 210 -13.71 -11.57 11.79
C PHE A 210 -12.52 -11.31 10.86
N ASN A 211 -12.54 -10.15 10.21
CA ASN A 211 -11.52 -9.74 9.25
C ASN A 211 -10.79 -8.53 9.83
N PRO A 212 -9.56 -8.70 10.36
CA PRO A 212 -8.70 -7.58 10.71
C PRO A 212 -8.69 -6.53 9.61
N LYS A 213 -8.73 -5.26 10.01
CA LYS A 213 -8.48 -4.18 9.04
C LYS A 213 -7.05 -4.25 8.54
N ALA A 214 -6.82 -3.58 7.40
CA ALA A 214 -5.53 -3.60 6.72
C ALA A 214 -4.35 -3.41 7.70
N ASN A 215 -3.38 -4.34 7.65
CA ASN A 215 -2.14 -4.34 8.43
C ASN A 215 -2.30 -4.55 9.95
N LEU A 216 -3.51 -4.90 10.40
CA LEU A 216 -3.73 -5.43 11.74
C LEU A 216 -3.74 -6.96 11.67
N THR A 217 -3.21 -7.58 12.71
CA THR A 217 -3.13 -9.03 12.83
C THR A 217 -3.59 -9.46 14.21
N ILE A 218 -3.92 -10.74 14.37
CA ILE A 218 -4.47 -11.27 15.61
C ILE A 218 -3.37 -12.04 16.34
N THR A 219 -2.97 -11.58 17.52
CA THR A 219 -2.03 -12.32 18.39
C THR A 219 -2.73 -13.33 19.28
N ARG A 220 -3.98 -13.04 19.66
CA ARG A 220 -4.75 -13.88 20.57
C ARG A 220 -6.22 -13.85 20.22
N ILE A 221 -6.89 -14.96 20.49
CA ILE A 221 -8.35 -15.04 20.44
C ILE A 221 -8.82 -15.33 21.85
N VAL A 222 -9.77 -14.53 22.32
CA VAL A 222 -10.40 -14.66 23.64
C VAL A 222 -11.91 -14.66 23.49
N LYS A 223 -12.59 -15.17 24.51
CA LYS A 223 -14.02 -15.00 24.71
C LYS A 223 -14.22 -14.60 26.17
N LYS A 224 -14.49 -13.31 26.42
CA LYS A 224 -14.32 -12.72 27.75
C LYS A 224 -12.89 -12.99 28.26
N GLU A 225 -12.74 -13.48 29.49
CA GLU A 225 -11.45 -13.83 30.08
C GLU A 225 -10.86 -15.17 29.58
N LEU A 226 -11.62 -15.98 28.84
CA LEU A 226 -11.13 -17.28 28.37
C LEU A 226 -10.22 -17.09 27.16
N LYS A 227 -8.93 -17.38 27.33
CA LYS A 227 -7.99 -17.52 26.21
C LYS A 227 -8.31 -18.80 25.41
N ILE A 228 -8.55 -18.61 24.11
CA ILE A 228 -8.85 -19.70 23.17
C ILE A 228 -7.60 -20.04 22.36
N TRP A 229 -6.89 -19.03 21.88
CA TRP A 229 -5.73 -19.21 21.00
C TRP A 229 -4.68 -18.13 21.24
N SER A 230 -3.42 -18.44 20.92
CA SER A 230 -2.33 -17.46 20.82
C SER A 230 -1.42 -17.82 19.67
N ALA A 231 -0.96 -16.80 18.94
CA ALA A 231 0.05 -16.92 17.92
C ALA A 231 1.33 -17.52 18.49
N LYS A 232 2.03 -18.29 17.66
CA LYS A 232 3.35 -18.88 17.93
C LYS A 232 4.31 -18.39 16.85
N ASP A 233 5.58 -18.21 17.21
CA ASP A 233 6.65 -17.89 16.26
C ASP A 233 6.39 -16.65 15.37
N ASN A 234 5.69 -15.65 15.93
CA ASN A 234 5.23 -14.44 15.22
C ASN A 234 4.35 -14.73 13.98
N ASP A 235 3.69 -15.88 13.93
CA ASP A 235 2.74 -16.21 12.88
C ASP A 235 1.32 -15.80 13.29
N TYR A 236 0.98 -14.53 13.05
CA TYR A 236 -0.26 -13.93 13.54
C TYR A 236 -1.46 -14.27 12.65
N GLY A 237 -2.67 -14.15 13.22
CA GLY A 237 -3.91 -14.41 12.49
C GLY A 237 -4.30 -13.28 11.55
N LEU A 238 -4.57 -13.60 10.28
CA LEU A 238 -5.07 -12.70 9.23
C LEU A 238 -6.59 -12.76 9.06
N LYS A 239 -7.24 -13.85 9.48
CA LYS A 239 -8.69 -14.00 9.38
C LYS A 239 -9.16 -15.06 10.36
N VAL A 240 -10.30 -14.82 11.02
CA VAL A 240 -10.91 -15.79 11.93
C VAL A 240 -12.35 -16.05 11.51
N VAL A 241 -12.75 -17.32 11.48
CA VAL A 241 -14.13 -17.75 11.22
C VAL A 241 -14.61 -18.61 12.37
N LEU A 242 -15.61 -18.13 13.10
CA LEU A 242 -16.31 -18.87 14.15
C LEU A 242 -17.55 -19.56 13.56
N MET A 243 -17.66 -20.86 13.80
CA MET A 243 -18.73 -21.70 13.29
C MET A 243 -19.42 -22.45 14.42
N GLY A 244 -20.70 -22.78 14.21
CA GLY A 244 -21.55 -23.43 15.19
C GLY A 244 -22.19 -22.43 16.15
N SER A 245 -23.35 -22.79 16.68
CA SER A 245 -24.12 -21.95 17.60
C SER A 245 -24.65 -22.76 18.78
N ARG A 246 -24.93 -22.08 19.91
CA ARG A 246 -25.61 -22.68 21.06
C ARG A 246 -24.88 -23.92 21.63
N LYS A 247 -25.55 -25.08 21.64
CA LYS A 247 -25.13 -26.36 22.23
C LYS A 247 -24.39 -27.26 21.24
N ASP A 248 -24.38 -26.91 19.97
CA ASP A 248 -23.71 -27.70 18.93
C ASP A 248 -22.20 -27.50 18.98
N VAL A 249 -21.47 -28.45 18.37
CA VAL A 249 -20.03 -28.38 18.20
C VAL A 249 -19.65 -27.07 17.53
N LYS A 250 -18.68 -26.36 18.11
CA LYS A 250 -18.16 -25.10 17.58
C LYS A 250 -16.79 -25.31 16.98
N HIS A 251 -16.52 -24.58 15.92
CA HIS A 251 -15.22 -24.57 15.28
C HIS A 251 -14.70 -23.15 15.14
N ILE A 252 -13.39 -22.95 15.26
CA ILE A 252 -12.71 -21.70 14.92
C ILE A 252 -11.62 -22.02 13.91
N SER A 253 -11.74 -21.44 12.71
CA SER A 253 -10.67 -21.46 11.70
C SER A 253 -9.90 -20.15 11.76
N ILE A 254 -8.57 -20.23 11.76
CA ILE A 254 -7.67 -19.08 11.81
C ILE A 254 -6.73 -19.19 10.60
N LEU A 255 -6.75 -18.22 9.69
CA LEU A 255 -5.73 -18.08 8.64
C LEU A 255 -4.55 -17.32 9.24
N LEU A 256 -3.33 -17.83 9.08
CA LEU A 256 -2.11 -17.20 9.60
C LEU A 256 -1.34 -16.42 8.52
N GLU A 257 -0.37 -15.58 8.91
CA GLU A 257 0.48 -14.80 7.99
C GLU A 257 1.42 -15.66 7.13
N SER A 258 1.94 -16.74 7.69
CA SER A 258 2.60 -17.81 6.91
C SER A 258 1.68 -18.41 5.86
N GLY A 259 0.38 -18.12 5.98
CA GLY A 259 -0.75 -18.68 5.26
C GLY A 259 -0.97 -20.15 5.53
N ARG A 260 -0.46 -20.68 6.65
CA ARG A 260 -1.01 -21.89 7.28
C ARG A 260 -2.38 -21.58 7.90
N PHE A 261 -3.02 -22.60 8.47
CA PHE A 261 -4.24 -22.40 9.24
C PHE A 261 -4.20 -23.15 10.56
N VAL A 262 -5.05 -22.73 11.49
CA VAL A 262 -5.37 -23.44 12.73
C VAL A 262 -6.87 -23.72 12.74
N LEU A 263 -7.27 -24.94 13.07
CA LEU A 263 -8.66 -25.32 13.28
C LEU A 263 -8.85 -25.81 14.71
N LEU A 264 -9.63 -25.07 15.48
CA LEU A 264 -10.02 -25.42 16.84
C LEU A 264 -11.44 -25.97 16.87
N SER A 265 -11.71 -26.95 17.72
CA SER A 265 -13.04 -27.49 17.95
C SER A 265 -13.41 -27.43 19.43
N LYS A 266 -14.71 -27.35 19.71
CA LYS A 266 -15.29 -27.41 21.04
C LYS A 266 -16.62 -28.14 21.02
N SER A 267 -16.67 -29.29 21.69
CA SER A 267 -17.81 -30.22 21.64
C SER A 267 -19.08 -29.68 22.32
N GLY A 268 -18.95 -28.86 23.36
CA GLY A 268 -20.09 -28.40 24.14
C GLY A 268 -19.82 -27.19 25.03
N LYS A 269 -20.82 -26.82 25.84
CA LYS A 269 -20.71 -25.66 26.75
C LYS A 269 -19.91 -26.07 27.99
N GLY A 270 -18.69 -25.54 28.10
CA GLY A 270 -17.81 -25.77 29.26
C GLY A 270 -16.52 -26.47 28.87
N ASP A 271 -16.59 -27.26 27.80
CA ASP A 271 -15.45 -28.02 27.28
C ASP A 271 -14.29 -27.11 26.84
N PRO A 272 -13.03 -27.58 26.93
CA PRO A 272 -11.90 -26.87 26.39
C PRO A 272 -11.99 -26.75 24.86
N TRP A 273 -11.24 -25.80 24.31
CA TRP A 273 -10.99 -25.78 22.87
C TRP A 273 -9.82 -26.70 22.56
N GLU A 274 -9.98 -27.57 21.58
CA GLU A 274 -8.97 -28.53 21.14
C GLU A 274 -8.47 -28.14 19.75
N ASP A 275 -7.15 -28.22 19.54
CA ASP A 275 -6.54 -28.01 18.23
C ASP A 275 -6.63 -29.31 17.42
N ILE A 276 -7.49 -29.30 16.41
CA ILE A 276 -7.74 -30.44 15.51
C ILE A 276 -7.13 -30.21 14.13
N THR A 277 -6.18 -29.27 14.00
CA THR A 277 -5.58 -28.88 12.71
C THR A 277 -4.98 -30.08 11.97
N GLN A 278 -4.33 -30.99 12.71
CA GLN A 278 -3.69 -32.19 12.13
C GLN A 278 -4.69 -33.24 11.64
N ASN A 279 -5.94 -33.19 12.11
CA ASN A 279 -6.97 -34.17 11.74
C ASN A 279 -7.64 -33.83 10.40
N LYS A 280 -7.33 -32.65 9.83
CA LYS A 280 -7.77 -32.24 8.49
C LYS A 280 -6.67 -32.53 7.48
N HIS A 281 -7.05 -32.99 6.28
CA HIS A 281 -6.13 -33.03 5.15
C HIS A 281 -5.55 -31.64 4.92
N ASN A 282 -4.27 -31.46 5.25
CA ASN A 282 -3.57 -30.22 5.00
C ASN A 282 -3.17 -30.17 3.52
N PHE A 283 -3.10 -28.96 2.98
CA PHE A 283 -2.63 -28.73 1.61
C PHE A 283 -1.10 -28.66 1.54
N SER A 284 -0.35 -29.13 2.55
CA SER A 284 1.11 -28.94 2.59
C SER A 284 1.83 -29.66 1.45
N GLY A 285 1.24 -30.71 0.88
CA GLY A 285 1.76 -31.40 -0.30
C GLY A 285 1.30 -30.80 -1.63
N VAL A 286 0.33 -29.88 -1.63
CA VAL A 286 -0.28 -29.38 -2.86
C VAL A 286 0.61 -28.34 -3.53
N LYS A 287 0.95 -28.59 -4.80
CA LYS A 287 1.71 -27.67 -5.64
C LYS A 287 0.87 -27.32 -6.86
N LEU A 288 0.86 -26.03 -7.19
CA LEU A 288 0.17 -25.47 -8.35
C LEU A 288 1.24 -25.04 -9.36
N PHE A 289 1.00 -25.25 -10.64
CA PHE A 289 1.95 -24.91 -11.70
C PHE A 289 1.27 -24.13 -12.82
N SER A 290 2.00 -23.19 -13.40
CA SER A 290 1.65 -22.49 -14.64
C SER A 290 2.68 -22.81 -15.72
N LEU A 291 2.33 -22.50 -16.97
CA LEU A 291 3.23 -22.61 -18.12
C LEU A 291 3.93 -21.26 -18.35
N ASP A 292 5.23 -21.29 -18.65
CA ASP A 292 5.95 -20.10 -19.13
C ASP A 292 5.46 -19.74 -20.53
N GLU A 293 5.13 -18.46 -20.73
CA GLU A 293 4.53 -17.97 -21.97
C GLU A 293 5.42 -18.29 -23.19
N GLY A 294 4.84 -18.93 -24.20
CA GLY A 294 5.55 -19.33 -25.43
C GLY A 294 6.48 -20.54 -25.29
N THR A 295 6.43 -21.27 -24.16
CA THR A 295 7.28 -22.47 -23.95
C THR A 295 6.47 -23.66 -23.43
N SER A 296 7.08 -24.84 -23.35
CA SER A 296 6.53 -26.04 -22.69
C SER A 296 7.09 -26.24 -21.28
N LYS A 297 7.65 -25.20 -20.66
CA LYS A 297 8.22 -25.28 -19.31
C LYS A 297 7.17 -24.91 -18.27
N TYR A 298 7.10 -25.72 -17.21
CA TYR A 298 6.27 -25.42 -16.05
C TYR A 298 7.10 -24.68 -15.01
N HIS A 299 6.49 -23.67 -14.38
CA HIS A 299 6.99 -23.09 -13.14
C HIS A 299 5.97 -23.31 -12.03
N GLN A 300 6.47 -23.51 -10.81
CA GLN A 300 5.63 -23.64 -9.63
C GLN A 300 5.10 -22.26 -9.24
N LEU A 301 3.78 -22.15 -9.09
CA LEU A 301 3.14 -20.94 -8.58
C LEU A 301 3.48 -20.74 -7.11
N THR A 302 3.54 -19.48 -6.70
CA THR A 302 3.94 -19.05 -5.36
C THR A 302 2.87 -18.17 -4.71
N ARG A 303 3.15 -17.67 -3.51
CA ARG A 303 2.33 -16.67 -2.82
C ARG A 303 2.12 -15.37 -3.62
N GLU A 304 2.95 -15.12 -4.63
CA GLU A 304 2.78 -13.99 -5.54
C GLU A 304 1.67 -14.24 -6.56
N ASP A 305 1.27 -15.49 -6.78
CA ASP A 305 0.30 -15.89 -7.79
C ASP A 305 -1.06 -16.26 -7.20
N TYR A 306 -1.08 -16.67 -5.93
CA TYR A 306 -2.31 -17.04 -5.22
C TYR A 306 -2.32 -16.56 -3.77
N GLU A 307 -3.52 -16.30 -3.27
CA GLU A 307 -3.78 -16.01 -1.87
C GLU A 307 -4.37 -17.25 -1.16
N PRO A 308 -3.85 -17.65 0.02
CA PRO A 308 -4.53 -18.64 0.84
C PRO A 308 -5.85 -18.07 1.35
N ILE A 309 -6.89 -18.89 1.30
CA ILE A 309 -8.22 -18.52 1.76
C ILE A 309 -8.72 -19.51 2.79
N VAL A 310 -9.45 -18.98 3.77
CA VAL A 310 -10.27 -19.77 4.68
C VAL A 310 -11.72 -19.39 4.45
N PHE A 311 -12.52 -20.41 4.14
CA PHE A 311 -13.97 -20.34 4.03
C PHE A 311 -14.57 -21.46 4.88
N GLU A 312 -15.22 -21.09 5.98
CA GLU A 312 -15.75 -22.07 6.96
C GLU A 312 -14.61 -22.95 7.54
N CYS A 313 -14.74 -24.28 7.46
CA CYS A 313 -13.69 -25.26 7.81
C CYS A 313 -12.81 -25.63 6.61
N ARG A 314 -12.97 -24.98 5.45
CA ARG A 314 -12.23 -25.29 4.23
C ARG A 314 -11.09 -24.29 4.06
N TYR A 315 -9.89 -24.83 3.97
CA TYR A 315 -8.69 -24.10 3.62
C TYR A 315 -8.39 -24.32 2.14
N GLY A 316 -7.98 -23.29 1.43
CA GLY A 316 -7.75 -23.37 0.00
C GLY A 316 -6.87 -22.26 -0.54
N TYR A 317 -6.73 -22.22 -1.86
CA TYR A 317 -6.02 -21.18 -2.58
C TYR A 317 -6.95 -20.51 -3.57
N LYS A 318 -6.87 -19.17 -3.67
CA LYS A 318 -7.50 -18.38 -4.72
C LYS A 318 -6.41 -17.79 -5.60
N LEU A 319 -6.48 -18.09 -6.89
CA LEU A 319 -5.53 -17.61 -7.88
C LEU A 319 -5.87 -16.16 -8.24
N LYS A 320 -4.83 -15.34 -8.49
CA LYS A 320 -5.01 -13.98 -9.01
C LYS A 320 -5.54 -14.03 -10.45
N ASP A 321 -6.27 -13.01 -10.87
CA ASP A 321 -7.01 -13.03 -12.13
C ASP A 321 -6.15 -13.26 -13.39
N SER A 322 -4.87 -12.87 -13.37
CA SER A 322 -3.93 -13.06 -14.47
C SER A 322 -3.25 -14.43 -14.50
N VAL A 323 -3.45 -15.27 -13.49
CA VAL A 323 -2.70 -16.52 -13.31
C VAL A 323 -3.46 -17.69 -13.92
N LYS A 324 -2.78 -18.43 -14.80
CA LYS A 324 -3.31 -19.62 -15.46
C LYS A 324 -2.70 -20.89 -14.87
N CYS A 325 -3.35 -21.46 -13.85
CA CYS A 325 -2.93 -22.75 -13.31
C CYS A 325 -3.23 -23.86 -14.32
N VAL A 326 -2.21 -24.63 -14.73
CA VAL A 326 -2.32 -25.71 -15.73
C VAL A 326 -2.10 -27.09 -15.14
N MET A 327 -1.59 -27.19 -13.91
CA MET A 327 -1.33 -28.48 -13.28
C MET A 327 -1.33 -28.34 -11.76
N ILE A 328 -1.87 -29.36 -11.10
CA ILE A 328 -2.00 -29.42 -9.65
C ILE A 328 -1.56 -30.81 -9.20
N THR A 329 -0.62 -30.86 -8.26
CA THR A 329 -0.14 -32.11 -7.67
C THR A 329 -0.32 -32.08 -6.16
N ASN A 330 -0.36 -33.25 -5.52
CA ASN A 330 -0.23 -33.41 -4.07
C ASN A 330 0.85 -34.46 -3.78
N GLY A 331 2.01 -34.01 -3.29
CA GLY A 331 3.21 -34.84 -3.25
C GLY A 331 3.58 -35.29 -4.66
N ASN A 332 3.64 -36.61 -4.88
CA ASN A 332 3.93 -37.21 -6.18
C ASN A 332 2.68 -37.54 -7.01
N MET A 333 1.48 -37.30 -6.46
CA MET A 333 0.22 -37.59 -7.14
C MET A 333 -0.23 -36.40 -7.97
N LEU A 334 -0.48 -36.62 -9.26
CA LEU A 334 -1.16 -35.65 -10.11
C LEU A 334 -2.65 -35.61 -9.71
N LEU A 335 -3.13 -34.43 -9.30
CA LEU A 335 -4.54 -34.22 -8.95
C LEU A 335 -5.35 -33.73 -10.15
N TRP A 336 -4.74 -32.88 -10.98
CA TRP A 336 -5.40 -32.28 -12.14
C TRP A 336 -4.35 -31.71 -13.10
N ASN A 337 -4.59 -31.80 -14.41
CA ASN A 337 -3.89 -31.00 -15.41
C ASN A 337 -4.87 -30.49 -16.48
N HIS A 338 -4.57 -29.32 -17.01
CA HIS A 338 -5.40 -28.66 -18.02
C HIS A 338 -5.42 -29.42 -19.35
N THR A 339 -4.36 -30.18 -19.66
CA THR A 339 -4.23 -30.93 -20.91
C THR A 339 -5.23 -32.09 -21.04
N GLU A 340 -5.62 -32.67 -19.93
CA GLU A 340 -6.57 -33.78 -19.87
C GLU A 340 -8.02 -33.30 -19.63
N ASP A 341 -8.20 -32.04 -19.24
CA ASP A 341 -9.49 -31.45 -18.89
C ASP A 341 -9.58 -29.97 -19.34
N HIS A 342 -9.48 -29.76 -20.65
CA HIS A 342 -9.51 -28.42 -21.26
C HIS A 342 -10.87 -27.72 -21.10
N GLU A 343 -11.97 -28.46 -21.00
CA GLU A 343 -13.33 -27.92 -20.93
C GLU A 343 -13.62 -27.27 -19.57
N PHE A 344 -12.93 -27.71 -18.51
CA PHE A 344 -12.99 -27.10 -17.18
C PHE A 344 -12.42 -25.68 -17.14
N GLY A 345 -11.56 -25.34 -18.11
CA GLY A 345 -10.85 -24.07 -18.15
C GLY A 345 -9.82 -23.91 -17.02
N TYR A 346 -9.35 -22.68 -16.80
CA TYR A 346 -8.35 -22.42 -15.77
C TYR A 346 -9.00 -22.32 -14.38
N PRO A 347 -8.51 -23.08 -13.38
CA PRO A 347 -8.99 -22.98 -12.00
C PRO A 347 -8.82 -21.55 -11.49
N ARG A 348 -9.85 -21.00 -10.86
CA ARG A 348 -9.77 -19.71 -10.14
C ARG A 348 -9.50 -19.88 -8.64
N GLY A 349 -9.62 -21.10 -8.15
CA GLY A 349 -9.27 -21.47 -6.79
C GLY A 349 -9.54 -22.94 -6.49
N MET A 350 -8.96 -23.43 -5.39
CA MET A 350 -9.15 -24.78 -4.88
C MET A 350 -9.61 -24.72 -3.42
N PRO A 351 -10.89 -25.01 -3.12
CA PRO A 351 -11.34 -25.17 -1.74
C PRO A 351 -10.94 -26.56 -1.22
N GLY A 352 -10.49 -26.62 0.03
CA GLY A 352 -10.23 -27.88 0.72
C GLY A 352 -11.48 -28.72 0.91
N SER A 353 -11.39 -30.00 0.57
CA SER A 353 -12.39 -30.99 0.99
C SER A 353 -12.27 -31.21 2.49
N SER A 354 -13.42 -31.18 3.16
CA SER A 354 -13.57 -31.34 4.61
C SER A 354 -13.30 -32.75 5.08
#